data_AF-A0A381X8B3-F1
#
_entry.id   AF-A0A381X8B3-F1
#
_cell.length_a   1.000
_cell.length_b   1.000
_cell.length_c   1.000
_cell.angle_alpha   90.00
_cell.angle_beta   90.00
_cell.angle_gamma   90.00
#
_symmetry.space_group_name_H-M   'P 1'
#
loop_
_entity.id
_entity.type
_entity.pdbx_description
1 polymer ?
#
loop_
_entity_poly.entity_id
_entity_poly.type
_entity_poly.pdbx_seq_one_letter_code
_entity_poly.pdbx_strand_id
1 'polypeptide(L)' 'MIILVVLLLSGGIFYSDNSEFFEQVNKELKEGAEWHYVGPQALDPTSKSIPLQCMEDDKPCGEPYIIWKLKK' A
#
# COMPACT_ATOMS: atom_id res chain seq x y z
N MET A 1 10.15 9.46 -23.81
CA MET A 1 10.12 10.62 -22.90
C MET A 1 8.75 10.82 -22.27
N ILE A 2 7.64 10.87 -23.02
CA ILE A 2 6.28 11.06 -22.47
C ILE A 2 5.89 9.98 -21.44
N ILE A 3 6.12 8.69 -21.75
CA ILE A 3 5.81 7.58 -20.83
C ILE A 3 6.53 7.74 -19.48
N LEU A 4 7.81 8.12 -19.49
CA LEU A 4 8.58 8.34 -18.27
C LEU A 4 7.99 9.48 -17.43
N VAL A 5 7.59 10.58 -18.07
CA VAL A 5 6.94 11.72 -17.39
C VAL A 5 5.63 11.30 -16.74
N VAL A 6 4.79 10.51 -17.44
CA VAL A 6 3.53 9.99 -16.89
C VAL A 6 3.76 9.08 -15.68
N LEU A 7 4.76 8.19 -15.74
CA LEU A 7 5.09 7.32 -14.61
C LEU A 7 5.61 8.10 -13.39
N LEU A 8 6.44 9.12 -13.60
CA LEU A 8 6.94 9.97 -12.52
C LEU A 8 5.82 10.80 -11.87
N LEU A 9 4.92 11.37 -12.68
CA LEU A 9 3.78 12.14 -12.17
C LEU A 9 2.79 11.26 -11.41
N SER A 10 2.41 10.11 -11.98
CA SER A 10 1.49 9.17 -11.31
C SER A 10 2.10 8.62 -10.01
N GLY A 11 3.39 8.27 -10.00
CA GLY A 11 4.09 7.85 -8.78
C GLY A 11 4.19 8.95 -7.72
N GLY A 12 4.45 10.20 -8.12
CA GLY A 12 4.50 11.34 -7.21
C GLY A 12 3.14 11.64 -6.57
N ILE A 13 2.06 11.63 -7.36
CA ILE A 13 0.69 11.80 -6.87
C ILE A 13 0.34 10.65 -5.92
N PHE A 14 0.62 9.41 -6.31
CA PHE A 14 0.37 8.23 -5.47
C PHE A 14 1.10 8.31 -4.12
N TYR A 15 2.37 8.74 -4.12
CA TYR A 15 3.13 8.94 -2.88
C TYR A 15 2.51 10.05 -2.02
N SER A 16 2.13 11.18 -2.63
CA SER A 16 1.52 12.32 -1.94
C SER A 16 0.20 11.94 -1.27
N ASP A 17 -0.69 11.28 -2.01
CA ASP A 17 -2.03 10.88 -1.53
C ASP A 17 -1.96 9.84 -0.40
N ASN A 18 -0.84 9.09 -0.32
CA ASN A 18 -0.61 8.06 0.68
C ASN A 18 0.56 8.42 1.63
N SER A 19 0.87 9.71 1.78
CA SER A 19 2.03 10.19 2.53
C SER A 19 2.11 9.67 3.96
N GLU A 20 0.99 9.66 4.70
CA GLU A 20 0.91 9.13 6.07
C GLU A 20 1.30 7.64 6.17
N PHE A 21 0.91 6.83 5.17
CA PHE A 21 1.30 5.41 5.12
C PHE A 21 2.82 5.28 4.92
N PHE A 22 3.40 6.03 3.99
CA PHE A 22 4.83 5.98 3.72
C PHE A 22 5.66 6.53 4.89
N GLU A 23 5.19 7.54 5.60
CA GLU A 23 5.81 8.03 6.83
C GLU A 23 5.83 6.96 7.92
N GLN A 24 4.71 6.25 8.13
CA GLN A 24 4.63 5.15 9.08
C GLN A 24 5.57 4.00 8.70
N VAL A 25 5.56 3.56 7.43
CA VAL A 25 6.47 2.53 6.91
C VAL A 25 7.93 2.91 7.15
N ASN A 26 8.32 4.15 6.84
CA ASN A 26 9.68 4.63 7.06
C ASN A 26 10.08 4.63 8.54
N LYS A 27 9.15 4.96 9.44
CA LYS A 27 9.38 4.89 10.89
C LYS A 27 9.58 3.46 11.34
N GLU A 28 8.68 2.55 10.96
CA GLU A 28 8.72 1.14 11.38
C GLU A 28 9.98 0.43 10.88
N LEU A 29 10.39 0.67 9.62
CA LEU A 29 11.65 0.16 9.07
C LEU A 29 12.88 0.64 9.86
N LYS A 30 12.92 1.93 10.24
CA LYS A 30 14.01 2.50 11.07
C LYS A 30 14.05 1.88 12.46
N GLU A 31 12.91 1.43 12.96
CA GLU A 31 12.79 0.73 14.25
C GLU A 31 13.04 -0.78 14.14
N GLY A 32 13.46 -1.27 12.97
CA GLY A 32 13.85 -2.67 12.74
C GLY A 32 12.71 -3.59 12.29
N ALA A 33 11.57 -3.05 11.86
CA ALA A 33 10.53 -3.88 11.27
C ALA A 33 10.95 -4.37 9.87
N GLU A 34 10.48 -5.55 9.50
CA GLU A 34 10.69 -6.19 8.20
C GLU A 34 9.34 -6.53 7.55
N TRP A 35 9.33 -6.63 6.22
CA TRP A 35 8.14 -7.01 5.48
C TRP A 35 7.92 -8.52 5.54
N HIS A 36 6.77 -8.93 6.05
CA HIS A 36 6.36 -10.34 6.07
C HIS A 36 5.17 -10.55 5.14
N TYR A 37 5.26 -11.59 4.31
CA TYR A 37 4.10 -12.10 3.60
C TYR A 37 3.16 -12.76 4.62
N VAL A 38 1.91 -12.32 4.66
CA VAL A 38 0.91 -12.79 5.63
C VAL A 38 -0.29 -13.50 4.97
N GLY A 39 -0.29 -13.62 3.65
CA GLY A 39 -1.47 -14.03 2.89
C GLY A 39 -2.59 -13.00 2.98
N PRO A 40 -3.75 -13.22 2.32
CA PRO A 40 -4.87 -12.30 2.36
C PRO A 40 -5.37 -12.10 3.80
N GLN A 41 -5.31 -10.86 4.29
CA GLN A 41 -5.87 -10.46 5.58
C GLN A 41 -6.77 -9.25 5.41
N ALA A 42 -7.89 -9.24 6.14
CA ALA A 42 -8.78 -8.09 6.22
C ALA A 42 -8.04 -6.86 6.76
N LEU A 43 -8.50 -5.67 6.39
CA LEU A 43 -7.89 -4.42 6.85
C LEU A 43 -8.06 -4.27 8.36
N ASP A 44 -6.96 -3.88 9.01
CA ASP A 44 -6.96 -3.44 10.40
C ASP A 44 -7.38 -1.97 10.44
N PRO A 45 -8.55 -1.62 10.99
CA PRO A 45 -9.03 -0.24 10.99
C PRO A 45 -8.17 0.70 11.84
N THR A 46 -7.24 0.16 12.64
CA THR A 46 -6.32 0.93 13.48
C THR A 46 -4.95 1.15 12.83
N SER A 47 -4.72 0.59 11.65
CA SER A 47 -3.43 0.63 10.95
C SER A 47 -3.54 1.26 9.57
N LYS A 48 -2.55 2.07 9.17
CA LYS A 48 -2.46 2.58 7.80
C LYS A 48 -2.04 1.46 6.86
N SER A 49 -2.70 1.36 5.71
CA SER A 49 -2.38 0.38 4.68
C SER A 49 -2.71 0.91 3.30
N ILE A 50 -2.03 0.36 2.28
CA ILE A 50 -2.44 0.47 0.89
C ILE A 50 -3.10 -0.87 0.53
N PRO A 51 -4.44 -0.94 0.50
CA PRO A 51 -5.14 -2.20 0.31
C PRO A 51 -5.13 -2.63 -1.16
N LEU A 52 -5.14 -3.95 -1.37
CA LEU A 52 -5.51 -4.54 -2.65
C LEU A 52 -7.03 -4.62 -2.74
N GLN A 53 -7.55 -4.40 -3.94
CA GLN A 53 -8.96 -4.57 -4.28
C GLN A 53 -9.08 -5.62 -5.37
N CYS A 54 -9.92 -6.63 -5.15
CA CYS A 54 -10.32 -7.55 -6.22
C CYS A 54 -11.19 -6.80 -7.23
N MET A 55 -10.97 -7.03 -8.52
CA MET A 55 -11.70 -6.41 -9.63
C MET A 55 -12.23 -7.48 -10.60
N GLU A 56 -13.54 -7.46 -10.87
CA GLU A 56 -14.24 -8.29 -11.87
C GLU A 56 -15.03 -7.35 -12.79
N ASP A 57 -14.81 -7.40 -14.11
CA ASP A 57 -15.43 -6.50 -15.09
C ASP A 57 -15.37 -5.02 -14.68
N ASP A 58 -14.18 -4.56 -14.26
CA ASP A 58 -13.89 -3.21 -13.74
C ASP A 58 -14.70 -2.80 -12.49
N LYS A 59 -15.33 -3.76 -11.80
CA LYS A 59 -16.05 -3.54 -10.56
C LYS A 59 -15.33 -4.18 -9.37
N PRO A 60 -15.31 -3.53 -8.21
CA PRO A 60 -14.85 -4.15 -6.98
C PRO A 60 -15.61 -5.46 -6.68
N CYS A 61 -14.86 -6.54 -6.45
CA CYS A 61 -15.35 -7.79 -5.89
C CYS A 61 -14.76 -7.99 -4.50
N GLY A 62 -15.55 -8.54 -3.58
CA GLY A 62 -15.10 -8.81 -2.20
C GLY A 62 -14.61 -7.58 -1.43
N GLU A 63 -14.10 -7.85 -0.23
CA GLU A 63 -13.55 -6.81 0.65
C GLU A 63 -12.08 -6.51 0.31
N PRO A 64 -11.61 -5.26 0.48
CA PRO A 64 -10.20 -4.94 0.36
C PRO A 64 -9.34 -5.68 1.39
N TYR A 65 -8.11 -6.01 1.02
CA TYR A 65 -7.22 -6.83 1.85
C TYR A 65 -5.75 -6.44 1.69
N ILE A 66 -4.92 -6.85 2.64
CA ILE A 66 -3.45 -6.80 2.53
C ILE A 66 -2.89 -8.21 2.34
N ILE A 67 -1.67 -8.29 1.80
CA ILE A 67 -0.90 -9.54 1.73
C ILE A 67 0.51 -9.44 2.35
N TRP A 68 0.92 -8.22 2.71
CA TRP A 68 2.20 -7.91 3.36
C TRP A 68 1.94 -7.04 4.59
N LYS A 69 2.71 -7.27 5.65
CA LYS A 69 2.68 -6.45 6.88
C LYS A 69 4.09 -6.27 7.43
N LEU A 70 4.42 -5.07 7.88
CA LEU A 70 5.63 -4.82 8.64
C LEU A 70 5.50 -5.40 10.05
N LYS A 71 6.51 -6.15 10.49
CA LYS A 71 6.62 -6.69 11.87
C LYS A 71 8.07 -6.60 12.32
N LYS A 72 8.28 -6.38 13.62
CA LYS A 72 9.60 -6.54 14.25
C LYS A 72 9.84 -8.00 14.61
#